data_AF-A0A932D518-F1
#
_entry.id   AF-A0A932D518-F1
#
_cell.length_a   1.000
_cell.length_b   1.000
_cell.length_c   1.000
_cell.angle_alpha   90.00
_cell.angle_beta   90.00
_cell.angle_gamma   90.00
#
_symmetry.space_group_name_H-M   'P 1'
#
loop_
_entity.id
_entity.type
_entity.pdbx_description
1 polymer ?
#
loop_
_entity_poly.entity_id
_entity_poly.type
_entity_poly.pdbx_seq_one_letter_code
_entity_poly.pdbx_strand_id
1 'polypeptide(L)' 'MARGLTQERLAELADLNIRTLQKIEAGQINILLTTVLRIRRALGCPWKALLSESE' A
#
# COMPACT_ATOMS: atom_id res chain seq x y z
N MET A 1 10.36 0.59 11.01
CA MET A 1 11.21 -0.42 10.34
C MET A 1 10.49 -0.90 9.08
N ALA A 2 11.06 -0.65 7.91
CA ALA A 2 10.53 -1.16 6.65
C ALA A 2 10.59 -2.69 6.69
N ARG A 3 9.50 -3.36 6.30
CA ARG A 3 9.25 -4.78 6.59
C ARG A 3 10.05 -5.78 5.73
N GLY A 4 11.14 -5.33 5.11
CA GLY A 4 11.89 -6.11 4.11
C GLY A 4 11.06 -6.49 2.88
N LEU A 5 9.89 -5.87 2.68
CA LEU A 5 8.96 -6.18 1.61
C LEU A 5 9.29 -5.31 0.39
N THR A 6 9.55 -5.92 -0.76
CA THR A 6 9.71 -5.17 -2.02
C THR A 6 8.37 -4.65 -2.52
N GLN A 7 8.39 -3.63 -3.38
CA GLN A 7 7.18 -3.14 -4.04
C GLN A 7 6.52 -4.25 -4.87
N GLU A 8 7.29 -5.09 -5.59
CA GLU A 8 6.72 -6.21 -6.35
C GLU A 8 5.98 -7.20 -5.44
N ARG A 9 6.56 -7.53 -4.29
CA ARG A 9 5.93 -8.45 -3.34
C ARG A 9 4.68 -7.85 -2.72
N LEU A 10 4.69 -6.56 -2.40
CA LEU A 10 3.50 -5.86 -1.92
C LEU A 10 2.40 -5.84 -2.97
N ALA A 11 2.75 -5.55 -4.22
CA ALA A 11 1.80 -5.53 -5.33
C ALA A 11 1.15 -6.90 -5.51
N GLU A 12 1.95 -7.98 -5.50
CA GLU A 12 1.45 -9.36 -5.56
C GLU A 12 0.49 -9.68 -4.40
N LEU A 13 0.91 -9.41 -3.14
CA LEU A 13 0.09 -9.69 -1.96
C LEU A 13 -1.20 -8.85 -1.92
N ALA A 14 -1.16 -7.64 -2.47
CA ALA A 14 -2.32 -6.77 -2.57
C ALA A 14 -3.13 -7.02 -3.86
N ASP A 15 -2.72 -7.94 -4.73
CA ASP A 15 -3.29 -8.23 -6.06
C ASP A 15 -3.35 -7.00 -6.99
N LEU A 16 -2.34 -6.14 -6.90
CA LEU A 16 -2.19 -4.92 -7.71
C LEU A 16 -1.14 -5.10 -8.79
N ASN A 17 -1.31 -4.36 -9.89
CA ASN A 17 -0.20 -4.13 -10.81
C ASN A 17 0.87 -3.28 -10.12
N ILE A 18 2.16 -3.64 -10.29
CA ILE A 18 3.28 -2.90 -9.72
C ILE A 18 3.28 -1.41 -10.08
N ARG A 19 2.91 -1.04 -11.31
CA ARG A 19 2.80 0.37 -11.73
C ARG A 19 1.66 1.09 -11.03
N THR A 20 0.58 0.39 -10.70
CA THR A 20 -0.52 0.95 -9.93
C THR A 20 -0.07 1.23 -8.50
N LEU A 21 0.62 0.28 -7.85
CA LEU A 21 1.18 0.50 -6.52
C LEU A 21 2.13 1.70 -6.49
N GLN A 22 3.03 1.82 -7.47
CA GLN A 22 3.95 2.96 -7.57
C GLN A 22 3.22 4.31 -7.72
N LYS A 23 2.13 4.35 -8.51
CA LYS A 23 1.30 5.57 -8.63
C LYS A 23 0.58 5.91 -7.33
N ILE A 24 0.17 4.92 -6.54
CA ILE A 24 -0.43 5.11 -5.21
C ILE A 24 0.61 5.72 -4.27
N GLU A 25 1.80 5.13 -4.20
CA GLU A 25 2.90 5.62 -3.35
C GLU A 25 3.35 7.03 -3.75
N ALA A 26 3.32 7.36 -5.04
CA ALA A 26 3.61 8.69 -5.56
C ALA A 26 2.45 9.69 -5.42
N GLY A 27 1.29 9.29 -4.88
CA GLY A 27 0.11 10.16 -4.72
C GLY A 27 -0.54 10.60 -6.04
N GLN A 28 -0.32 9.88 -7.14
CA GLN A 28 -0.73 10.28 -8.49
C GLN A 28 -2.16 9.86 -8.85
N ILE A 29 -2.78 8.97 -8.09
CA ILE A 29 -4.12 8.46 -8.37
C ILE A 29 -4.98 8.38 -7.11
N ASN A 30 -6.27 8.64 -7.27
CA ASN A 30 -7.26 8.31 -6.25
C ASN A 30 -7.58 6.82 -6.32
N ILE A 31 -7.72 6.19 -5.16
CA ILE A 31 -8.04 4.77 -5.04
C ILE A 31 -9.30 4.53 -4.22
N LEU A 32 -9.96 3.42 -4.52
CA LEU A 32 -11.09 2.96 -3.74
C LEU A 32 -10.64 2.51 -2.35
N LEU A 33 -11.51 2.65 -1.36
CA LEU A 33 -11.28 2.14 0.00
C LEU A 33 -10.97 0.64 0.01
N THR A 34 -11.55 -0.12 -0.91
CA THR A 34 -11.27 -1.56 -1.10
C THR A 34 -9.82 -1.83 -1.46
N THR A 35 -9.17 -0.96 -2.24
CA THR A 35 -7.75 -1.04 -2.56
C THR A 35 -6.90 -0.74 -1.33
N VAL A 36 -7.26 0.28 -0.55
CA VAL A 36 -6.59 0.59 0.72
C VAL A 36 -6.67 -0.59 1.69
N LEU A 37 -7.83 -1.24 1.79
CA LEU A 37 -8.03 -2.45 2.60
C LEU A 37 -7.10 -3.60 2.20
N ARG A 38 -6.91 -3.83 0.89
CA ARG A 38 -6.00 -4.85 0.35
C ARG A 38 -4.55 -4.54 0.69
N ILE A 39 -4.12 -3.31 0.46
CA ILE A 39 -2.76 -2.84 0.79
C ILE A 39 -2.50 -3.00 2.29
N ARG A 40 -3.42 -2.58 3.16
CA ARG A 40 -3.26 -2.73 4.61
C ARG A 40 -3.10 -4.19 5.06
N ARG A 41 -3.88 -5.10 4.45
CA ARG A 41 -3.83 -6.54 4.74
C ARG A 41 -2.52 -7.16 4.27
N ALA A 42 -2.07 -6.83 3.07
CA ALA A 42 -0.77 -7.25 2.52
C ALA A 42 0.38 -6.72 3.37
N LEU A 43 0.29 -5.45 3.75
CA LEU A 43 1.13 -4.82 4.75
C LEU A 43 0.77 -5.24 6.18
N GLY A 44 -0.01 -6.27 6.51
CA GLY A 44 -0.39 -6.65 7.88
C GLY A 44 -0.19 -5.61 9.00
N CYS A 45 -0.78 -4.41 8.89
CA CYS A 45 -0.54 -3.27 9.80
C CYS A 45 -1.84 -2.70 10.36
N PRO A 46 -1.78 -2.03 11.52
CA PRO A 46 -2.92 -1.29 12.04
C PRO A 46 -3.20 -0.04 11.20
N TRP A 47 -4.46 0.37 11.15
CA TRP A 47 -4.89 1.58 10.42
C TRP A 47 -4.12 2.84 10.81
N LYS A 48 -3.83 3.02 12.10
CA LYS A 48 -3.06 4.16 12.60
C LYS A 48 -1.68 4.28 11.94
N ALA A 49 -1.04 3.15 11.61
CA ALA A 49 0.26 3.15 10.95
C ALA A 49 0.17 3.36 9.44
N LEU A 50 -0.98 3.06 8.82
CA LEU A 50 -1.21 3.28 7.39
C LEU A 50 -1.63 4.73 7.10
N LEU A 51 -2.42 5.31 8.00
CA LEU A 51 -3.01 6.64 7.86
C LEU A 51 -2.30 7.71 8.70
N SER A 52 -1.14 7.39 9.28
CA SER A 52 -0.34 8.40 9.97
C SER A 52 0.11 9.44 8.95
N GLU A 53 -0.25 10.70 9.17
CA GLU A 53 0.36 11.80 8.45
C GLU A 53 1.84 11.89 8.84
N SER A 54 2.68 12.12 7.85
CA SER A 54 4.09 12.42 8.10
C SER A 54 4.13 13.87 8.57
N GLU A 55 4.60 14.12 9.80
CA GLU A 55 4.94 15.46 10.28
C GLU A 55 6.01 16.12 9.40
#